data_AF-A0A9D1FEM0-F1
#
_entry.id   AF-A0A9D1FEM0-F1
#
_cell.length_a   1.000
_cell.length_b   1.000
_cell.length_c   1.000
_cell.angle_alpha   90.00
_cell.angle_beta   90.00
_cell.angle_gamma   90.00
#
_symmetry.space_group_name_H-M   'P 1'
#
loop_
_entity.id
_entity.type
_entity.pdbx_description
1 polymer ?
#
loop_
_entity_poly.entity_id
_entity_poly.type
_entity_poly.pdbx_seq_one_letter_code
_entity_poly.pdbx_strand_id
1 'polypeptide(L)'
;YEPTLLGHGNLDRESEIISADTASRIAEMMNYNVQTAYGGQWTFPNLNVSAKTGTAEVGDGSSHAWMTGFLNDPEHPYAFVVLVENAGGGLANAGPVANAVLQKAVFG
;
A
#
# COMPACT_ATOMS: atom_id res chain seq x y z
N TYR A 1 -11.48 4.56 -10.51
CA TYR A 1 -12.87 4.38 -10.04
C TYR A 1 -13.02 4.96 -8.65
N GLU A 2 -14.21 5.41 -8.30
CA GLU A 2 -14.53 5.63 -6.89
C GLU A 2 -14.64 4.27 -6.17
N PRO A 3 -14.23 4.17 -4.89
CA PRO A 3 -14.40 2.94 -4.12
C PRO A 3 -15.88 2.56 -4.02
N THR A 4 -16.21 1.31 -4.35
CA THR A 4 -17.56 0.75 -4.26
C THR A 4 -17.57 -0.52 -3.42
N LEU A 5 -18.61 -0.70 -2.60
CA LEU A 5 -18.84 -1.93 -1.85
C LEU A 5 -19.65 -2.98 -2.61
N LEU A 6 -20.48 -2.55 -3.56
CA LEU A 6 -21.43 -3.41 -4.27
C LEU A 6 -20.90 -3.91 -5.62
N GLY A 7 -19.63 -3.63 -5.92
CA GLY A 7 -19.00 -3.91 -7.21
C GLY A 7 -19.19 -2.78 -8.22
N HIS A 8 -18.42 -2.85 -9.30
CA HIS A 8 -18.42 -1.82 -10.33
C HIS A 8 -19.63 -1.97 -11.27
N GLY A 9 -20.32 -0.85 -11.52
CA GLY A 9 -21.52 -0.79 -12.36
C GLY A 9 -21.30 0.00 -13.65
N ASN A 10 -22.27 -0.06 -14.56
CA ASN A 10 -22.19 0.63 -15.87
C ASN A 10 -22.11 2.17 -15.80
N LEU A 11 -22.27 2.75 -14.61
CA LEU A 11 -22.17 4.20 -14.38
C LEU A 11 -20.81 4.63 -13.85
N ASP A 12 -19.94 3.67 -13.54
CA ASP A 12 -18.61 3.96 -13.02
C ASP A 12 -17.78 4.64 -14.11
N ARG A 13 -17.20 5.78 -13.74
CA ARG A 13 -16.31 6.53 -14.62
C ARG A 13 -14.89 6.47 -14.08
N GLU A 14 -13.96 6.23 -14.99
CA GLU A 14 -12.56 6.52 -14.76
C GLU A 14 -12.35 8.03 -14.91
N SER A 15 -11.67 8.61 -13.91
CA SER A 15 -11.16 9.97 -13.98
C SER A 15 -9.64 9.89 -14.04
N GLU A 16 -9.04 10.49 -15.05
CA GLU A 16 -7.60 10.67 -15.09
C GLU A 16 -7.21 11.85 -14.17
N ILE A 17 -6.46 11.55 -13.11
CA ILE A 17 -5.97 12.57 -12.16
C ILE A 17 -4.52 12.97 -12.51
N ILE A 18 -3.73 12.00 -12.99
CA ILE A 18 -2.33 12.17 -13.41
C ILE A 18 -2.10 11.35 -14.68
N SER A 19 -1.10 11.74 -15.49
CA SER A 19 -0.77 11.00 -16.71
C SER A 19 -0.23 9.61 -16.40
N ALA A 20 -0.45 8.66 -17.32
CA ALA A 20 0.06 7.30 -17.21
C ALA A 20 1.58 7.25 -16.98
N ASP A 21 2.34 8.11 -17.66
CA ASP A 21 3.79 8.22 -17.49
C ASP A 21 4.18 8.66 -16.07
N THR A 22 3.44 9.64 -15.52
CA THR A 22 3.67 10.14 -14.16
C THR A 22 3.31 9.08 -13.13
N ALA A 23 2.17 8.39 -13.31
CA ALA A 23 1.74 7.29 -12.45
C ALA A 23 2.76 6.15 -12.43
N SER A 24 3.26 5.76 -13.62
CA SER A 24 4.29 4.72 -13.77
C SER A 24 5.57 5.11 -13.03
N ARG A 25 6.00 6.36 -13.17
CA ARG A 25 7.20 6.84 -12.48
C ARG A 25 7.04 6.85 -10.96
N ILE A 26 5.86 7.22 -10.45
CA ILE A 26 5.57 7.16 -9.01
C ILE A 26 5.58 5.71 -8.52
N ALA A 27 4.98 4.78 -9.26
CA ALA A 27 5.00 3.35 -8.93
C ALA A 27 6.43 2.82 -8.81
N GLU A 28 7.31 3.14 -9.77
CA GLU A 28 8.73 2.77 -9.71
C GLU A 28 9.43 3.32 -8.46
N MET A 29 9.21 4.58 -8.11
CA MET A 29 9.79 5.19 -6.90
C MET A 29 9.27 4.53 -5.62
N MET A 30 7.98 4.19 -5.57
CA MET A 30 7.38 3.48 -4.43
C MET A 30 7.91 2.05 -4.31
N ASN A 31 8.07 1.34 -5.42
CA ASN A 31 8.69 0.01 -5.45
C ASN A 31 10.15 0.07 -5.00
N TYR A 32 10.90 1.06 -5.47
CA TYR A 32 12.28 1.29 -5.06
C TYR A 32 12.42 1.43 -3.53
N ASN A 33 11.53 2.19 -2.88
CA ASN A 33 11.50 2.29 -1.41
C ASN A 33 11.33 0.91 -0.75
N VAL A 34 10.42 0.08 -1.28
CA VAL A 34 10.20 -1.26 -0.75
C VAL A 34 11.47 -2.10 -0.86
N GLN A 35 12.05 -2.16 -2.06
CA GLN A 35 13.23 -3.00 -2.32
C GLN A 35 14.48 -2.54 -1.55
N THR A 36 14.67 -1.24 -1.37
CA THR A 36 15.93 -0.70 -0.85
C THR A 36 15.90 -0.26 0.61
N ALA A 37 14.74 0.15 1.12
CA ALA A 37 14.61 0.73 2.46
C ALA A 37 13.66 -0.05 3.37
N TYR A 38 12.70 -0.80 2.82
CA TYR A 38 11.68 -1.50 3.62
C TYR A 38 11.89 -3.01 3.68
N GLY A 39 13.10 -3.49 3.34
CA GLY A 39 13.49 -4.90 3.43
C GLY A 39 13.11 -5.76 2.25
N GLY A 40 12.46 -5.22 1.20
CA GLY A 40 12.17 -5.92 -0.04
C GLY A 40 11.53 -7.29 0.19
N GLN A 41 12.15 -8.33 -0.38
CA GLN A 41 11.71 -9.72 -0.26
C GLN A 41 11.79 -10.30 1.16
N TRP A 42 12.58 -9.72 2.06
CA TRP A 42 12.59 -10.15 3.47
C TRP A 42 11.29 -9.76 4.18
N THR A 43 10.73 -8.59 3.84
CA THR A 43 9.48 -8.10 4.42
C THR A 43 8.25 -8.59 3.67
N PHE A 44 8.33 -8.64 2.33
CA PHE A 44 7.23 -9.02 1.43
C PHE A 44 7.68 -10.18 0.52
N PRO A 45 7.86 -11.39 1.05
CA PRO A 45 8.36 -12.51 0.26
C PRO A 45 7.40 -12.87 -0.87
N ASN A 46 7.94 -13.03 -2.08
CA ASN A 46 7.23 -13.38 -3.32
C ASN A 46 6.16 -12.36 -3.76
N LEU A 47 6.15 -11.16 -3.19
CA LEU A 47 5.22 -10.09 -3.58
C LEU A 47 6.00 -8.94 -4.22
N ASN A 48 5.44 -8.39 -5.30
CA ASN A 48 5.96 -7.17 -5.93
C ASN A 48 5.18 -5.95 -5.44
N VAL A 49 5.65 -5.33 -4.36
CA VAL A 49 4.92 -4.25 -3.66
C VAL A 49 5.47 -2.88 -4.03
N SER A 50 4.59 -1.93 -4.35
CA SER A 50 4.86 -0.48 -4.37
C SER A 50 4.22 0.15 -3.16
N ALA A 51 5.00 0.72 -2.24
CA ALA A 51 4.42 1.28 -1.02
C ALA A 51 5.17 2.48 -0.45
N LYS A 52 4.47 3.20 0.43
CA LYS A 52 5.03 4.26 1.27
C LYS A 52 4.61 4.03 2.72
N THR A 53 5.56 4.23 3.63
CA THR A 53 5.32 4.22 5.08
C THR A 53 5.21 5.64 5.62
N GLY A 54 4.44 5.80 6.70
CA GLY A 54 4.27 7.05 7.41
C GLY A 54 4.14 6.84 8.92
N THR A 55 4.49 7.86 9.68
CA THR A 55 4.27 7.98 11.12
C THR A 55 3.56 9.30 11.34
N ALA A 56 2.42 9.29 12.02
CA ALA A 56 1.64 10.49 12.27
C ALA A 56 1.50 10.71 13.78
N GLU A 57 2.16 11.74 14.30
CA GLU A 57 2.00 12.18 15.69
C GLU A 57 0.61 12.79 15.91
N VAL A 58 0.00 12.48 17.05
CA VAL A 58 -1.28 13.03 17.49
C VAL A 58 -1.09 13.94 18.70
N GLY A 59 -2.12 14.71 19.06
CA GLY A 59 -2.03 15.80 20.03
C GLY A 59 -1.58 15.41 21.45
N ASP A 60 -1.61 14.13 21.81
CA ASP A 60 -1.13 13.61 23.10
C ASP A 60 0.33 13.11 23.06
N GLY A 61 1.02 13.27 21.92
CA GLY A 61 2.40 12.84 21.71
C GLY A 61 2.57 11.37 21.31
N SER A 62 1.48 10.59 21.25
CA SER A 62 1.52 9.26 20.63
C SER A 62 1.56 9.36 19.10
N SER A 63 1.81 8.24 18.42
CA SER A 63 1.96 8.21 16.96
C SER A 63 1.20 7.04 16.35
N HIS A 64 0.51 7.28 15.24
CA HIS A 64 -0.10 6.23 14.43
C HIS A 64 0.90 5.69 13.40
N ALA A 65 0.88 4.38 13.17
CA ALA A 65 1.68 3.71 12.16
C ALA A 65 0.87 3.55 10.86
N TRP A 66 1.41 4.06 9.76
CA TRP A 66 0.77 4.00 8.44
C TRP A 66 1.61 3.22 7.43
N MET A 67 0.93 2.46 6.58
CA MET A 67 1.47 1.98 5.32
C MET A 67 0.39 1.96 4.25
N THR A 68 0.70 2.48 3.08
CA THR A 68 -0.20 2.48 1.92
C THR A 68 0.55 2.04 0.68
N GLY A 69 -0.12 1.35 -0.22
CA GLY A 69 0.51 0.82 -1.42
C GLY A 69 -0.41 -0.04 -2.26
N PHE A 70 0.20 -0.74 -3.20
CA PHE A 70 -0.46 -1.68 -4.10
C PHE A 70 0.51 -2.77 -4.56
N LEU A 71 -0.04 -3.86 -5.07
CA LEU A 71 0.72 -4.88 -5.78
C LEU A 71 0.95 -4.45 -7.24
N ASN A 72 2.21 -4.47 -7.68
CA ASN A 72 2.60 -4.38 -9.07
C ASN A 72 2.43 -5.76 -9.74
N ASP A 73 1.21 -6.27 -9.70
CA ASP A 73 0.84 -7.59 -10.19
C ASP A 73 -0.51 -7.48 -10.92
N PRO A 74 -0.54 -7.60 -12.26
CA PRO A 74 -1.78 -7.55 -13.03
C PRO A 74 -2.78 -8.66 -12.68
N GLU A 75 -2.34 -9.81 -12.18
CA GLU A 75 -3.22 -10.90 -11.75
C GLU A 75 -3.86 -10.63 -10.39
N HIS A 76 -3.20 -9.82 -9.56
CA HIS A 76 -3.64 -9.44 -8.22
C HIS A 76 -3.60 -7.92 -8.02
N PRO A 77 -4.46 -7.13 -8.71
CA PRO A 77 -4.39 -5.66 -8.73
C PRO A 77 -4.95 -5.02 -7.45
N TYR A 78 -4.42 -5.43 -6.29
CA TYR A 78 -4.87 -5.00 -4.97
C TYR A 78 -4.15 -3.71 -4.55
N ALA A 79 -4.93 -2.72 -4.16
CA ALA A 79 -4.48 -1.56 -3.40
C ALA A 79 -4.82 -1.74 -1.90
N PHE A 80 -4.00 -1.20 -1.01
CA PHE A 80 -4.18 -1.34 0.43
C PHE A 80 -3.81 -0.08 1.19
N VAL A 81 -4.46 0.10 2.34
CA VAL A 81 -4.09 1.05 3.39
C VAL A 81 -4.15 0.33 4.72
N VAL A 82 -3.08 0.43 5.50
CA VAL A 82 -3.00 -0.05 6.88
C VAL A 82 -2.74 1.12 7.80
N LEU A 83 -3.58 1.24 8.81
CA LEU A 83 -3.45 2.16 9.93
C LEU A 83 -3.45 1.35 11.22
N VAL A 84 -2.44 1.54 12.05
CA VAL A 84 -2.42 1.04 13.43
C VAL A 84 -2.33 2.23 14.37
N GLU A 85 -3.40 2.47 15.12
CA GLU A 85 -3.48 3.59 16.06
C GLU A 85 -2.47 3.42 17.19
N ASN A 86 -1.86 4.54 17.59
CA ASN A 86 -0.92 4.66 18.72
C ASN A 86 0.24 3.65 18.71
N ALA A 87 0.63 3.16 17.52
CA ALA A 87 1.64 2.12 17.34
C ALA A 87 3.03 2.64 16.91
N GLY A 88 3.25 3.95 16.83
CA GLY A 88 4.55 4.51 16.45
C GLY A 88 4.87 4.34 14.96
N GLY A 89 6.03 3.75 14.66
CA GLY A 89 6.59 3.74 13.30
C GLY A 89 5.80 2.90 12.29
N GLY A 90 5.51 3.48 11.12
CA GLY A 90 4.78 2.84 10.02
C GLY A 90 5.37 1.50 9.58
N LEU A 91 6.66 1.46 9.25
CA LEU A 91 7.29 0.21 8.75
C LEU A 91 7.29 -0.90 9.80
N ALA A 92 7.58 -0.57 11.05
CA ALA A 92 7.71 -1.56 12.12
C ALA A 92 6.38 -2.22 12.50
N ASN A 93 5.25 -1.51 12.35
CA ASN A 93 3.96 -1.97 12.87
C ASN A 93 2.88 -2.15 11.79
N ALA A 94 2.76 -1.23 10.83
CA ALA A 94 1.81 -1.37 9.73
C ALA A 94 2.35 -2.30 8.62
N GLY A 95 3.68 -2.37 8.44
CA GLY A 95 4.33 -3.26 7.46
C GLY A 95 4.01 -4.74 7.64
N PRO A 96 4.22 -5.33 8.84
CA PRO A 96 3.89 -6.73 9.09
C PRO A 96 2.41 -7.07 8.88
N VAL A 97 1.51 -6.14 9.25
CA VAL A 97 0.06 -6.29 9.02
C VAL A 97 -0.26 -6.30 7.52
N ALA A 98 0.32 -5.37 6.75
CA ALA A 98 0.17 -5.34 5.30
C ALA A 98 0.64 -6.66 4.67
N ASN A 99 1.82 -7.16 5.06
CA ASN A 99 2.33 -8.43 4.55
C ASN A 99 1.38 -9.59 4.87
N ALA A 100 0.95 -9.74 6.13
CA ALA A 100 0.06 -10.83 6.52
C ALA A 100 -1.24 -10.87 5.69
N VAL A 101 -1.86 -9.71 5.46
CA VAL A 101 -3.08 -9.61 4.64
C VAL A 101 -2.81 -9.93 3.17
N LEU A 102 -1.75 -9.35 2.58
CA LEU A 102 -1.42 -9.57 1.17
C LEU A 102 -1.03 -11.02 0.88
N GLN A 103 -0.27 -11.66 1.76
CA GLN A 103 0.07 -13.09 1.64
C GLN A 103 -1.20 -13.94 1.60
N LYS A 104 -2.17 -13.65 2.47
CA LYS A 104 -3.44 -14.38 2.49
C LYS A 104 -4.30 -14.07 1.26
N ALA A 105 -4.29 -12.83 0.75
CA ALA A 105 -5.06 -12.43 -0.41
C ALA A 105 -4.54 -13.02 -1.72
N VAL A 106 -3.22 -13.22 -1.84
CA VAL A 106 -2.59 -13.72 -3.08
C VAL A 106 -2.44 -15.24 -3.08
N PHE A 107 -2.08 -15.85 -1.94
CA PHE A 107 -1.71 -17.27 -1.88
C PHE A 107 -2.67 -18.13 -1.05
N GLY A 108 -3.71 -17.54 -0.46
CA GLY A 108 -4.54 -18.15 0.57
C GLY A 108 -5.93 -18.51 0.14
#